data_AF-A0AA88VD20-F1
#
_entry.id   AF-A0AA88VD20-F1
#
_cell.length_a   1.000
_cell.length_b   1.000
_cell.length_c   1.000
_cell.angle_alpha   90.00
_cell.angle_beta   90.00
_cell.angle_gamma   90.00
#
_symmetry.space_group_name_H-M   'P 1'
#
loop_
_entity.id
_entity.type
_entity.pdbx_description
1 polymer ?
#
loop_
_entity_poly.entity_id
_entity_poly.type
_entity_poly.pdbx_seq_one_letter_code
_entity_poly.pdbx_strand_id
1 'polypeptide(L)'
;MYALQINCGGRRTTIGNTAYEADQNTTGSTKFVPSAENRGTSSTGLFWDRNKTLDNFTAKNVSILRMNDSELYTAARLSPLSLTYYARCLANGDYTVTLHFAEIIFKDNRSYQSLGRRVFDIYIQGVDKAVKRIFKAVVSNTTLEIRFQYTRKGTTAVPVRGIYGPLVSAISIES
;
A
#
# COMPACT_ATOMS: atom_id res chain seq x y z
N MET A 1 1.13 -18.60 -16.45
CA MET A 1 0.57 -18.16 -15.15
C MET A 1 1.41 -16.99 -14.67
N TYR A 2 0.83 -15.81 -14.56
CA TYR A 2 1.54 -14.61 -14.09
C TYR A 2 1.14 -14.35 -12.63
N ALA A 3 2.14 -14.17 -11.77
CA ALA A 3 1.94 -13.87 -10.37
C ALA A 3 2.91 -12.77 -9.95
N LEU A 4 2.40 -11.74 -9.26
CA LEU A 4 3.21 -10.66 -8.72
C LEU A 4 2.80 -10.39 -7.28
N GLN A 5 3.73 -10.57 -6.35
CA GLN A 5 3.53 -10.33 -4.93
C GLN A 5 4.52 -9.29 -4.40
N ILE A 6 4.01 -8.26 -3.74
CA ILE A 6 4.79 -7.13 -3.26
C ILE A 6 4.57 -6.94 -1.76
N ASN A 7 5.66 -6.92 -0.97
CA ASN A 7 5.64 -6.55 0.45
C ASN A 7 5.89 -5.03 0.58
N CYS A 8 4.81 -4.25 0.60
CA CYS A 8 4.84 -2.79 0.48
C CYS A 8 5.57 -2.12 1.66
N GLY A 9 6.72 -1.49 1.43
CA GLY A 9 7.53 -0.89 2.50
C GLY A 9 8.36 -1.88 3.30
N GLY A 10 8.25 -3.18 3.02
CA GLY A 10 8.88 -4.28 3.73
C GLY A 10 9.99 -4.98 2.93
N ARG A 11 10.72 -5.86 3.63
CA ARG A 11 11.73 -6.75 3.03
C ARG A 11 11.08 -7.98 2.39
N ARG A 12 11.82 -8.69 1.54
CA ARG A 12 11.34 -9.96 0.94
C ARG A 12 10.92 -10.93 2.05
N THR A 13 9.71 -11.47 1.94
CA THR A 13 9.08 -12.30 2.98
C THR A 13 8.29 -13.42 2.32
N THR A 14 8.30 -14.61 2.91
CA THR A 14 7.54 -15.76 2.41
C THR A 14 6.42 -16.08 3.40
N ILE A 15 5.19 -16.15 2.90
CA ILE A 15 4.01 -16.55 3.67
C ILE A 15 3.47 -17.84 3.07
N GLY A 16 3.51 -18.92 3.84
CA GLY A 16 3.21 -20.26 3.31
C GLY A 16 4.12 -20.59 2.12
N ASN A 17 3.52 -20.79 0.95
CA ASN A 17 4.24 -21.08 -0.30
C ASN A 17 4.44 -19.86 -1.21
N THR A 18 4.01 -18.66 -0.77
CA THR A 18 4.02 -17.45 -1.60
C THR A 18 5.13 -16.50 -1.15
N ALA A 19 6.06 -16.20 -2.05
CA ALA A 19 7.14 -15.25 -1.82
C ALA A 19 6.72 -13.83 -2.24
N TYR A 20 6.78 -12.87 -1.32
CA TYR A 20 6.52 -11.46 -1.54
C TYR A 20 7.83 -10.71 -1.73
N GLU A 21 7.96 -10.03 -2.87
CA GLU A 21 9.15 -9.26 -3.22
C GLU A 21 9.28 -7.98 -2.38
N ALA A 22 10.52 -7.63 -2.04
CA ALA A 22 10.81 -6.46 -1.22
C ALA A 22 10.37 -5.16 -1.92
N ASP A 23 9.85 -4.19 -1.16
CA ASP A 23 9.64 -2.81 -1.60
C ASP A 23 10.20 -1.85 -0.55
N GLN A 24 11.52 -1.66 -0.58
CA GLN A 24 12.25 -0.81 0.38
C GLN A 24 12.75 0.49 -0.26
N ASN A 25 12.51 0.68 -1.56
CA ASN A 25 13.01 1.83 -2.30
C ASN A 25 12.50 3.14 -1.70
N THR A 26 13.34 4.15 -1.61
CA THR A 26 12.94 5.40 -0.98
C THR A 26 11.94 6.12 -1.86
N THR A 27 10.68 6.24 -1.43
CA THR A 27 9.65 7.09 -2.05
C THR A 27 9.73 8.48 -1.43
N GLY A 28 9.65 9.51 -2.27
CA GLY A 28 9.69 10.92 -1.85
C GLY A 28 8.39 11.63 -2.19
N SER A 29 8.38 12.96 -2.00
CA SER A 29 7.16 13.76 -2.19
C SER A 29 6.62 13.75 -3.61
N THR A 30 7.47 13.46 -4.60
CA THR A 30 7.12 13.24 -5.99
C THR A 30 8.19 12.34 -6.58
N LYS A 31 7.97 11.02 -6.56
CA LYS A 31 8.99 10.08 -7.05
C LYS A 31 8.34 8.88 -7.73
N PHE A 32 8.77 8.62 -8.95
CA PHE A 32 8.55 7.36 -9.65
C PHE A 32 9.81 6.50 -9.47
N VAL A 33 9.64 5.27 -8.99
CA VAL A 33 10.72 4.31 -8.85
C VAL A 33 10.41 3.07 -9.67
N PRO A 34 11.14 2.83 -10.78
CA PRO A 34 11.14 1.52 -11.41
C PRO A 34 11.89 0.55 -10.48
N SER A 35 11.20 -0.50 -9.99
CA SER A 35 11.77 -1.41 -8.99
C SER A 35 12.21 -2.76 -9.58
N ALA A 36 11.79 -3.07 -10.81
CA ALA A 36 12.23 -4.19 -11.65
C ALA A 36 11.64 -4.00 -13.07
N GLU A 37 11.99 -4.85 -14.04
CA GLU A 37 11.43 -4.80 -15.40
C GLU A 37 9.89 -4.89 -15.44
N ASN A 38 9.29 -5.59 -14.48
CA ASN A 38 7.85 -5.85 -14.44
C ASN A 38 7.06 -5.00 -13.43
N ARG A 39 7.69 -4.06 -12.70
CA ARG A 39 6.96 -3.25 -11.70
C ARG A 39 7.56 -1.86 -11.42
N GLY A 40 6.70 -0.93 -11.01
CA GLY A 40 7.11 0.38 -10.53
C GLY A 40 6.14 0.99 -9.52
N THR A 41 6.60 1.97 -8.77
CA THR A 41 5.82 2.66 -7.74
C THR A 41 5.92 4.17 -7.93
N SER A 42 4.79 4.87 -7.82
CA SER A 42 4.71 6.33 -7.81
C SER A 42 4.07 6.82 -6.51
N SER A 43 4.67 7.82 -5.87
CA SER A 43 4.11 8.49 -4.70
C SER A 43 4.09 9.99 -4.90
N THR A 44 3.00 10.64 -4.47
CA THR A 44 2.82 12.10 -4.58
C THR A 44 2.42 12.75 -3.26
N GLY A 45 2.78 14.03 -3.14
CA GLY A 45 2.44 14.92 -2.04
C GLY A 45 3.49 15.00 -0.94
N LEU A 46 3.30 15.93 -0.02
CA LEU A 46 4.21 16.18 1.10
C LEU A 46 3.42 16.22 2.41
N PHE A 47 3.96 15.59 3.46
CA PHE A 47 3.46 15.79 4.82
C PHE A 47 3.93 17.17 5.34
N TRP A 48 2.99 18.11 5.49
CA TRP A 48 3.27 19.52 5.80
C TRP A 48 3.85 19.74 7.21
N ASP A 49 3.48 18.91 8.19
CA ASP A 49 3.79 19.07 9.62
C ASP A 49 4.81 18.06 10.16
N ARG A 50 5.65 17.50 9.29
CA ARG A 50 6.72 16.55 9.66
C ARG A 50 8.05 17.05 9.16
N ASN A 51 9.10 16.95 10.00
CA ASN A 51 10.47 17.10 9.52
C ASN A 51 10.72 16.12 8.38
N LYS A 52 11.24 16.61 7.25
CA LYS A 52 11.49 15.82 6.03
C LYS A 52 12.57 14.77 6.28
N THR A 53 12.18 13.59 6.75
CA THR A 53 13.03 12.40 6.78
C THR A 53 12.53 11.38 5.77
N LEU A 54 13.47 10.65 5.17
CA LEU A 54 13.21 9.62 4.15
C LEU A 54 12.22 8.54 4.62
N ASP A 55 12.17 8.28 5.93
CA ASP A 55 11.27 7.31 6.57
C ASP A 55 9.80 7.75 6.65
N ASN A 56 9.46 8.97 6.23
CA ASN A 56 8.09 9.47 6.35
C ASN A 56 7.08 8.75 5.45
N PHE A 57 7.54 8.09 4.39
CA PHE A 57 6.70 7.39 3.41
C PHE A 57 6.62 5.87 3.65
N THR A 58 7.23 5.38 4.74
CA THR A 58 7.15 3.99 5.17
C THR A 58 6.73 3.94 6.64
N ALA A 59 5.62 3.29 6.92
CA ALA A 59 5.18 2.99 8.26
C ALA A 59 5.88 1.74 8.78
N LYS A 60 6.22 1.73 10.07
CA LYS A 60 6.61 0.53 10.82
C LYS A 60 5.59 0.27 11.91
N ASN A 61 5.31 -0.99 12.20
CA ASN A 61 4.36 -1.35 13.23
C ASN A 61 4.83 -0.85 14.61
N VAL A 62 3.90 -0.32 15.39
CA VAL A 62 4.19 0.22 16.74
C VAL A 62 3.68 -0.68 17.87
N SER A 63 3.05 -1.81 17.53
CA SER A 63 2.40 -2.73 18.47
C SER A 63 2.49 -4.18 18.01
N ILE A 64 2.21 -5.10 18.94
CA ILE A 64 2.15 -6.53 18.67
C ILE A 64 1.04 -6.80 17.64
N LEU A 65 1.40 -7.53 16.59
CA LEU A 65 0.51 -7.98 15.54
C LEU A 65 -0.01 -9.37 15.92
N ARG A 66 -1.31 -9.50 16.21
CA ARG A 66 -1.95 -10.75 16.67
C ARG A 66 -2.67 -11.52 15.56
N MET A 67 -2.56 -11.06 14.32
CA MET A 67 -3.12 -11.70 13.14
C MET A 67 -2.15 -12.72 12.55
N ASN A 68 -2.67 -13.67 11.76
CA ASN A 68 -1.86 -14.53 10.93
C ASN A 68 -1.08 -13.72 9.89
N ASP A 69 0.03 -14.29 9.39
CA ASP A 69 0.90 -13.69 8.37
C ASP A 69 1.40 -12.30 8.79
N SER A 70 1.61 -12.12 10.11
CA SER A 70 1.98 -10.87 10.76
C SER A 70 3.21 -10.20 10.13
N GLU A 71 4.09 -10.99 9.51
CA GLU A 71 5.30 -10.58 8.84
C GLU A 71 5.01 -9.57 7.70
N LEU A 72 3.87 -9.70 7.00
CA LEU A 72 3.43 -8.77 5.95
C LEU A 72 2.94 -7.42 6.49
N TYR A 73 2.61 -7.34 7.77
CA TYR A 73 2.05 -6.15 8.40
C TYR A 73 3.07 -5.43 9.30
N THR A 74 4.34 -5.84 9.27
CA THR A 74 5.42 -5.18 10.01
C THR A 74 5.78 -3.80 9.44
N ALA A 75 5.56 -3.61 8.13
CA ALA A 75 5.73 -2.34 7.45
C ALA A 75 4.60 -2.09 6.44
N ALA A 76 4.40 -0.83 6.05
CA ALA A 76 3.47 -0.44 5.00
C ALA A 76 3.94 0.82 4.29
N ARG A 77 3.55 1.02 3.03
CA ARG A 77 3.75 2.32 2.37
C ARG A 77 2.70 3.34 2.77
N LEU A 78 3.13 4.59 2.89
CA LEU A 78 2.30 5.75 3.12
C LEU A 78 2.50 6.78 2.01
N SER A 79 1.42 7.46 1.65
CA SER A 79 1.52 8.63 0.79
C SER A 79 0.51 9.70 1.21
N PRO A 80 0.91 10.98 1.29
CA PRO A 80 0.03 12.08 1.71
C PRO A 80 -1.07 12.41 0.70
N LEU A 81 -0.88 12.13 -0.60
CA LEU A 81 -1.88 12.38 -1.64
C LEU A 81 -2.26 11.13 -2.42
N SER A 82 -1.31 10.50 -3.09
CA SER A 82 -1.58 9.30 -3.89
C SER A 82 -0.39 8.35 -3.94
N LEU A 83 -0.69 7.06 -3.82
CA LEU A 83 0.27 5.98 -4.04
C LEU A 83 -0.25 5.11 -5.19
N THR A 84 0.59 4.86 -6.20
CA THR A 84 0.25 4.04 -7.35
C THR A 84 1.29 2.95 -7.54
N TYR A 85 0.84 1.71 -7.66
CA TYR A 85 1.66 0.60 -8.10
C TYR A 85 1.32 0.25 -9.54
N TYR A 86 2.37 0.04 -10.32
CA TYR A 86 2.29 -0.40 -11.72
C TYR A 86 2.83 -1.81 -11.79
N ALA A 87 1.98 -2.75 -12.21
CA ALA A 87 2.40 -4.06 -12.69
C ALA A 87 2.47 -4.01 -14.22
N ARG A 88 3.63 -4.34 -14.78
CA ARG A 88 3.95 -4.27 -16.22
C ARG A 88 4.24 -5.65 -16.76
N CYS A 89 4.22 -5.78 -18.09
CA CYS A 89 4.51 -7.03 -18.79
C CYS A 89 3.54 -8.16 -18.42
N LEU A 90 2.29 -7.81 -18.07
CA LEU A 90 1.22 -8.77 -17.85
C LEU A 90 0.60 -9.16 -19.19
N ALA A 91 0.24 -10.42 -19.34
CA ALA A 91 -0.60 -10.86 -20.46
C ALA A 91 -1.99 -10.22 -20.35
N ASN A 92 -2.70 -10.09 -21.47
CA ASN A 92 -4.09 -9.65 -21.41
C ASN A 92 -4.96 -10.78 -20.87
N GLY A 93 -5.86 -10.47 -19.94
CA GLY A 93 -6.71 -11.45 -19.28
C GLY A 93 -7.33 -10.93 -18.00
N ASP A 94 -8.05 -11.82 -17.33
CA ASP A 94 -8.66 -11.55 -16.03
C ASP A 94 -7.65 -11.83 -14.91
N TYR A 95 -7.55 -10.90 -13.97
CA TYR A 95 -6.65 -10.99 -12.83
C TYR A 95 -7.42 -10.81 -11.53
N THR A 96 -7.00 -11.58 -10.53
CA THR A 96 -7.44 -11.44 -9.15
C THR A 96 -6.44 -10.58 -8.39
N VAL A 97 -6.88 -9.43 -7.90
CA VAL A 97 -6.09 -8.50 -7.10
C VAL A 97 -6.50 -8.58 -5.64
N THR A 98 -5.60 -9.03 -4.79
CA THR A 98 -5.77 -9.08 -3.34
C THR A 98 -4.94 -7.98 -2.68
N LEU A 99 -5.61 -7.11 -1.93
CA LEU A 99 -4.98 -6.00 -1.21
C LEU A 99 -5.00 -6.28 0.30
N HIS A 100 -3.83 -6.20 0.92
CA HIS A 100 -3.63 -6.44 2.34
C HIS A 100 -3.56 -5.10 3.08
N PHE A 101 -4.38 -4.99 4.12
CA PHE A 101 -4.51 -3.80 4.94
C PHE A 101 -4.49 -4.18 6.41
N ALA A 102 -3.62 -3.51 7.18
CA ALA A 102 -3.67 -3.49 8.63
C ALA A 102 -3.37 -2.07 9.12
N GLU A 103 -4.10 -1.64 10.14
CA GLU A 103 -3.75 -0.43 10.86
C GLU A 103 -2.59 -0.72 11.81
N ILE A 104 -1.41 -0.15 11.53
CA ILE A 104 -0.16 -0.49 12.23
C ILE A 104 0.47 0.70 12.98
N ILE A 105 -0.19 1.86 12.95
CA ILE A 105 0.30 3.12 13.56
C ILE A 105 -0.67 3.65 14.61
N PHE A 106 -1.99 3.55 14.38
CA PHE A 106 -3.00 3.88 15.39
C PHE A 106 -3.04 2.76 16.42
N LYS A 107 -2.61 3.08 17.65
CA LYS A 107 -2.58 2.11 18.74
C LYS A 107 -4.00 1.83 19.22
N ASP A 108 -4.35 0.56 19.30
CA ASP A 108 -5.58 0.12 19.95
C ASP A 108 -5.39 0.05 21.48
N ASN A 109 -5.29 1.21 22.12
CA ASN A 109 -5.21 1.35 23.57
C ASN A 109 -6.16 2.44 24.08
N ARG A 110 -6.32 2.54 25.41
CA ARG A 110 -7.08 3.60 26.07
C ARG A 110 -6.36 4.95 26.07
N SER A 111 -5.85 5.38 24.91
CA SER A 111 -5.30 6.71 24.68
C SER A 111 -5.94 7.35 23.46
N TYR A 112 -5.76 8.66 23.28
CA TYR A 112 -6.27 9.38 22.10
C TYR A 112 -5.76 8.80 20.76
N GLN A 113 -4.68 8.00 20.79
CA GLN A 113 -4.09 7.38 19.59
C GLN A 113 -5.01 6.35 18.93
N SER A 114 -5.96 5.76 19.66
CA SER A 114 -6.94 4.81 19.13
C SER A 114 -8.10 5.45 18.35
N LEU A 115 -8.25 6.78 18.48
CA LEU A 115 -9.27 7.56 17.75
C LEU A 115 -8.89 7.80 16.29
N GLY A 116 -7.67 7.45 15.89
CA GLY A 116 -7.23 7.56 14.51
C GLY A 116 -8.11 6.75 13.55
N ARG A 117 -8.47 7.36 12.42
CA ARG A 117 -9.20 6.73 11.32
C ARG A 117 -8.49 7.04 10.00
N ARG A 118 -8.24 6.00 9.21
CA ARG A 118 -7.70 6.12 7.84
C ARG A 118 -8.82 5.85 6.85
N VAL A 119 -9.04 6.80 5.95
CA VAL A 119 -10.03 6.70 4.88
C VAL A 119 -9.34 7.11 3.58
N PHE A 120 -9.44 6.25 2.58
CA PHE A 120 -8.89 6.47 1.24
C PHE A 120 -9.67 5.64 0.24
N ASP A 121 -9.67 6.10 -1.00
CA ASP A 121 -10.28 5.40 -2.13
C ASP A 121 -9.25 4.51 -2.81
N ILE A 122 -9.74 3.44 -3.42
CA ILE A 122 -8.96 2.49 -4.21
C ILE A 122 -9.53 2.50 -5.61
N TYR A 123 -8.67 2.75 -6.59
CA TYR A 123 -8.96 2.63 -8.00
C TYR A 123 -8.09 1.52 -8.58
N ILE A 124 -8.71 0.60 -9.31
CA ILE A 124 -8.02 -0.47 -10.03
C ILE A 124 -8.46 -0.38 -11.48
N GLN A 125 -7.52 -0.27 -12.40
CA GLN A 125 -7.81 -0.19 -13.83
C GLN A 125 -8.63 -1.40 -14.28
N GLY A 126 -9.74 -1.14 -14.98
CA GLY A 126 -10.63 -2.19 -15.48
C GLY A 126 -11.61 -2.75 -14.43
N VAL A 127 -11.75 -2.11 -13.26
CA VAL A 127 -12.71 -2.50 -12.21
C VAL A 127 -13.73 -1.38 -11.96
N ASP A 128 -14.99 -1.62 -12.28
CA ASP A 128 -16.07 -0.61 -12.20
C ASP A 128 -16.79 -0.54 -10.83
N LYS A 129 -16.30 -1.21 -9.78
CA LYS A 129 -16.94 -1.23 -8.44
C LYS A 129 -15.95 -1.12 -7.29
N ALA A 130 -16.23 -0.23 -6.34
CA ALA A 130 -15.39 0.04 -5.18
C ALA A 130 -15.84 -0.71 -3.90
N VAL A 131 -14.86 -1.41 -3.29
CA VAL A 131 -14.75 -1.98 -1.91
C VAL A 131 -15.57 -3.23 -1.51
N LYS A 132 -14.92 -4.42 -1.57
CA LYS A 132 -14.32 -5.16 -0.42
C LYS A 132 -13.32 -6.23 -0.94
N ARG A 133 -12.34 -6.60 -0.11
CA ARG A 133 -11.15 -7.47 -0.36
C ARG A 133 -11.37 -8.57 -1.42
N ILE A 134 -10.43 -8.66 -2.38
CA ILE A 134 -10.45 -9.43 -3.63
C ILE A 134 -11.23 -8.70 -4.74
N PHE A 135 -10.49 -8.13 -5.67
CA PHE A 135 -11.02 -7.47 -6.86
C PHE A 135 -10.73 -8.34 -8.09
N LYS A 136 -11.72 -8.52 -8.96
CA LYS A 136 -11.52 -9.08 -10.30
C LYS A 136 -11.31 -7.92 -11.27
N ALA A 137 -10.15 -7.87 -11.93
CA ALA A 137 -9.75 -6.80 -12.83
C ALA A 137 -9.43 -7.35 -14.23
N VAL A 138 -9.87 -6.65 -15.27
CA VAL A 138 -9.56 -7.00 -16.67
C VAL A 138 -8.39 -6.15 -17.15
N VAL A 139 -7.29 -6.78 -17.57
CA VAL A 139 -6.11 -6.07 -18.11
C VAL A 139 -6.18 -6.05 -19.64
N SER A 140 -6.36 -4.87 -20.23
CA SER A 140 -6.52 -4.68 -21.69
C SER A 140 -5.29 -4.10 -22.40
N ASN A 141 -4.35 -3.50 -21.66
CA ASN A 141 -3.18 -2.82 -22.22
C ASN A 141 -1.86 -3.22 -21.53
N THR A 142 -1.69 -4.51 -21.22
CA THR A 142 -0.47 -5.11 -20.60
C THR A 142 -0.01 -4.51 -19.26
N THR A 143 -0.77 -3.56 -18.73
CA THR A 143 -0.50 -2.80 -17.50
C THR A 143 -1.75 -2.80 -16.65
N LEU A 144 -1.58 -3.06 -15.35
CA LEU A 144 -2.62 -2.91 -14.34
C LEU A 144 -2.22 -1.79 -13.39
N GLU A 145 -3.02 -0.71 -13.37
CA GLU A 145 -2.85 0.40 -12.43
C GLU A 145 -3.70 0.17 -11.17
N ILE A 146 -3.06 0.12 -10.01
CA ILE A 146 -3.73 0.15 -8.70
C ILE A 146 -3.36 1.47 -8.02
N ARG A 147 -4.32 2.38 -7.94
CA ARG A 147 -4.16 3.73 -7.40
C ARG A 147 -4.93 3.87 -6.09
N PHE A 148 -4.24 4.32 -5.06
CA PHE A 148 -4.83 4.68 -3.79
C PHE A 148 -4.88 6.19 -3.65
N GLN A 149 -6.07 6.74 -3.38
CA GLN A 149 -6.30 8.18 -3.38
C GLN A 149 -6.83 8.67 -2.04
N TYR A 150 -6.16 9.65 -1.45
CA TYR A 150 -6.64 10.31 -0.23
C TYR A 150 -7.72 11.35 -0.56
N THR A 151 -8.92 11.21 0.01
CA THR A 151 -10.04 12.14 -0.24
C THR A 151 -10.13 13.29 0.78
N ARG A 152 -9.03 13.62 1.47
CA ARG A 152 -9.00 14.61 2.57
C ARG A 152 -9.96 14.29 3.72
N LYS A 153 -10.32 13.01 3.92
CA LYS A 153 -11.17 12.52 5.00
C LYS A 153 -10.37 11.61 5.93
N GLY A 154 -10.66 11.63 7.22
CA GLY A 154 -9.92 10.85 8.22
C GLY A 154 -9.02 11.71 9.09
N THR A 155 -8.25 11.07 9.96
CA THR A 155 -7.48 11.77 11.00
C THR A 155 -6.12 12.21 10.46
N THR A 156 -5.77 13.49 10.67
CA THR A 156 -4.52 14.08 10.16
C THR A 156 -3.45 14.32 11.24
N ALA A 157 -3.85 14.33 12.51
CA ALA A 157 -3.04 14.79 13.64
C ALA A 157 -2.72 13.72 14.71
N VAL A 158 -3.18 12.48 14.53
CA VAL A 158 -3.04 11.38 15.48
C VAL A 158 -2.26 10.25 14.80
N PRO A 159 -1.34 9.53 15.49
CA PRO A 159 -0.78 9.84 16.81
C PRO A 159 0.19 11.03 16.77
N VAL A 160 0.72 11.36 15.59
CA VAL A 160 1.46 12.59 15.31
C VAL A 160 0.90 13.21 14.03
N ARG A 161 1.15 14.50 13.81
CA ARG A 161 0.74 15.17 12.58
C ARG A 161 1.43 14.57 11.36
N GLY A 162 0.72 14.55 10.24
CA GLY A 162 1.25 14.05 8.97
C GLY A 162 1.21 12.53 8.83
N ILE A 163 0.14 11.87 9.30
CA ILE A 163 -0.08 10.43 9.09
C ILE A 163 -1.52 10.18 8.60
N TYR A 164 -1.78 10.61 7.37
CA TYR A 164 -3.05 10.47 6.67
C TYR A 164 -2.80 9.93 5.25
N GLY A 165 -3.87 9.58 4.53
CA GLY A 165 -3.78 8.99 3.20
C GLY A 165 -3.80 7.47 3.19
N PRO A 166 -3.60 6.87 2.01
CA PRO A 166 -3.55 5.43 1.84
C PRO A 166 -2.50 4.75 2.70
N LEU A 167 -2.87 3.57 3.19
CA LEU A 167 -1.95 2.63 3.82
C LEU A 167 -2.24 1.28 3.20
N VAL A 168 -1.24 0.65 2.57
CA VAL A 168 -1.35 -0.67 1.92
C VAL A 168 -0.15 -1.50 2.38
N SER A 169 -0.39 -2.69 2.89
CA SER A 169 0.62 -3.59 3.43
C SER A 169 1.15 -4.55 2.37
N ALA A 170 0.28 -5.08 1.51
CA ALA A 170 0.69 -5.96 0.42
C ALA A 170 -0.33 -5.95 -0.73
N ILE A 171 0.15 -6.36 -1.89
CA ILE A 171 -0.65 -6.56 -3.11
C ILE A 171 -0.27 -7.93 -3.67
N SER A 172 -1.26 -8.80 -3.90
CA SER A 172 -1.12 -10.03 -4.69
C SER A 172 -1.94 -9.89 -5.97
N ILE A 173 -1.35 -10.24 -7.11
CA ILE A 173 -1.99 -10.26 -8.42
C ILE A 173 -1.78 -11.67 -9.01
N GLU A 174 -2.87 -12.36 -9.33
CA GLU A 174 -2.86 -13.73 -9.85
C GLU A 174 -3.76 -13.83 -11.09
N SER A 175 -3.29 -14.52 -12.15
CA SER A 175 -4.10 -14.85 -13.34
C SER A 175 -4.83 -16.18 -13.21
#